data_AF-A0A7S2PZZ1-F1
#
_entry.id   AF-A0A7S2PZZ1-F1
#
_cell.length_a   1.000
_cell.length_b   1.000
_cell.length_c   1.000
_cell.angle_alpha   90.00
_cell.angle_beta   90.00
_cell.angle_gamma   90.00
#
_symmetry.space_group_name_H-M   'P 1'
#
loop_
_entity.id
_entity.type
_entity.pdbx_description
1 polymer ?
#
loop_
_entity_poly.entity_id
_entity_poly.type
_entity_poly.pdbx_seq_one_letter_code
_entity_poly.pdbx_strand_id
1 'polypeptide(L)'
;AQRLGPLLPMYVAACGHEYVGNALQSVSSEVLCEISIALANSPQSEATITDGVIKSLVQSGVASRLVLKGTDTPLEDDCNGNEGNIDDDEDDTHLLSDVGLLSICPRIQSNHVDSTTTFNDDDGDDSNSSCDNWETIVHDIATVGCIHLTRLELIDIPLHTASSNSSLGGISIDALRKVLRTCPGITHLSLSGCFSNCHQNTSLIEQAHEANMLIGGSFSSTSTPQLFDQFRCNDGDKVSGLDDLLPDLRVLDLSYCNWLTLDALKLFLLKCKQRDNGMQGIATLQHVNILGCDSLITPSFLHWINERRNLGLLDGIELSRQRQTRDY
;
A
#
# COMPACT_ATOMS: atom_id res chain seq x y z
N ALA A 1 -9.49 21.93 -5.62
CA ALA A 1 -9.47 20.48 -5.38
C ALA A 1 -10.43 19.71 -6.28
N GLN A 2 -11.75 19.73 -6.03
CA GLN A 2 -12.72 18.88 -6.74
C GLN A 2 -12.69 18.95 -8.28
N ARG A 3 -12.48 20.15 -8.85
CA ARG A 3 -12.33 20.31 -10.31
C ARG A 3 -10.94 19.97 -10.83
N LEU A 4 -9.92 20.11 -9.99
CA LEU A 4 -8.52 19.90 -10.38
C LEU A 4 -8.14 18.42 -10.32
N GLY A 5 -8.63 17.68 -9.32
CA GLY A 5 -8.31 16.26 -9.14
C GLY A 5 -8.45 15.43 -10.42
N PRO A 6 -9.62 15.44 -11.07
CA PRO A 6 -9.82 14.72 -12.34
C PRO A 6 -8.93 15.18 -13.50
N LEU A 7 -8.39 16.40 -13.46
CA LEU A 7 -7.54 16.95 -14.52
C LEU A 7 -6.05 16.74 -14.25
N LEU A 8 -5.68 16.35 -13.02
CA LEU A 8 -4.29 16.27 -12.58
C LEU A 8 -3.44 15.32 -13.45
N PRO A 9 -3.92 14.12 -13.85
CA PRO A 9 -3.15 13.24 -14.73
C PRO A 9 -2.80 13.90 -16.07
N MET A 10 -3.73 14.67 -16.67
CA MET A 10 -3.46 15.40 -17.91
C MET A 10 -2.41 16.51 -17.72
N TYR A 11 -2.45 17.22 -16.60
CA TYR A 11 -1.42 18.22 -16.29
C TYR A 11 -0.05 17.60 -16.08
N VAL A 12 0.02 16.46 -15.38
CA VAL A 12 1.27 15.73 -15.18
C VAL A 12 1.82 15.23 -16.50
N ALA A 13 1.00 14.60 -17.34
CA ALA A 13 1.41 14.15 -18.66
C ALA A 13 1.88 15.31 -19.58
N ALA A 14 1.25 16.48 -19.47
CA ALA A 14 1.59 17.63 -20.31
C ALA A 14 2.78 18.45 -19.82
N CYS A 15 3.03 18.49 -18.51
CA CYS A 15 4.01 19.41 -17.90
C CYS A 15 5.15 18.70 -17.15
N GLY A 16 5.06 17.37 -16.95
CA GLY A 16 5.96 16.59 -16.12
C GLY A 16 5.62 16.67 -14.63
N HIS A 17 5.88 15.58 -13.90
CA HIS A 17 5.54 15.50 -12.47
C HIS A 17 6.31 16.53 -11.63
N GLU A 18 7.57 16.83 -11.96
CA GLU A 18 8.40 17.75 -11.18
C GLU A 18 7.82 19.17 -11.16
N TYR A 19 7.37 19.66 -12.33
CA TYR A 19 6.79 20.99 -12.45
C TYR A 19 5.48 21.07 -11.66
N VAL A 20 4.62 20.05 -11.80
CA VAL A 20 3.34 19.98 -11.09
C VAL A 20 3.57 19.86 -9.59
N GLY A 21 4.49 19.02 -9.15
CA GLY A 21 4.85 18.84 -7.74
C GLY A 21 5.38 20.13 -7.11
N ASN A 22 6.26 20.86 -7.80
CA ASN A 22 6.74 22.17 -7.35
C ASN A 22 5.60 23.20 -7.23
N ALA A 23 4.64 23.20 -8.18
CA ALA A 23 3.47 24.07 -8.08
C ALA A 23 2.57 23.72 -6.88
N LEU A 24 2.49 22.43 -6.53
CA LEU A 24 1.70 21.93 -5.41
C LEU A 24 2.33 22.17 -4.03
N GLN A 25 3.61 22.53 -3.92
CA GLN A 25 4.26 22.84 -2.63
C GLN A 25 3.59 24.00 -1.86
N SER A 26 2.94 24.92 -2.59
CA SER A 26 2.21 26.05 -1.99
C SER A 26 0.79 25.68 -1.53
N VAL A 27 0.33 24.47 -1.82
CA VAL A 27 -1.04 24.00 -1.55
C VAL A 27 -1.10 23.34 -0.17
N SER A 28 -2.15 23.61 0.61
CA SER A 28 -2.30 22.99 1.93
C SER A 28 -2.57 21.49 1.84
N SER A 29 -2.22 20.76 2.90
CA SER A 29 -2.43 19.32 3.00
C SER A 29 -3.90 18.93 2.85
N GLU A 30 -4.83 19.75 3.33
CA GLU A 30 -6.27 19.51 3.21
C GLU A 30 -6.72 19.61 1.76
N VAL A 31 -6.20 20.58 1.00
CA VAL A 31 -6.54 20.74 -0.40
C VAL A 31 -5.93 19.61 -1.25
N LEU A 32 -4.72 19.15 -0.93
CA LEU A 32 -4.11 17.98 -1.58
C LEU A 32 -4.89 16.70 -1.31
N CYS A 33 -5.36 16.51 -0.07
CA CYS A 33 -6.25 15.40 0.27
C CYS A 33 -7.54 15.44 -0.55
N GLU A 34 -8.18 16.61 -0.68
CA GLU A 34 -9.38 16.74 -1.50
C GLU A 34 -9.08 16.57 -3.00
N ILE A 35 -7.87 16.86 -3.46
CA ILE A 35 -7.42 16.55 -4.84
C ILE A 35 -7.33 15.04 -5.02
N SER A 36 -6.66 14.30 -4.11
CA SER A 36 -6.53 12.84 -4.21
C SER A 36 -7.88 12.14 -4.12
N ILE A 37 -8.76 12.60 -3.21
CA ILE A 37 -10.13 12.10 -3.09
C ILE A 37 -10.93 12.37 -4.38
N ALA A 38 -10.85 13.57 -4.94
CA ALA A 38 -11.57 13.91 -6.15
C ALA A 38 -11.06 13.13 -7.37
N LEU A 39 -9.75 12.87 -7.44
CA LEU A 39 -9.13 12.01 -8.45
C LEU A 39 -9.68 10.58 -8.34
N ALA A 40 -9.63 9.97 -7.15
CA ALA A 40 -10.11 8.60 -6.92
C ALA A 40 -11.62 8.42 -7.15
N ASN A 41 -12.42 9.46 -6.95
CA ASN A 41 -13.88 9.41 -7.15
C ASN A 41 -14.34 9.81 -8.55
N SER A 42 -13.43 10.21 -9.44
CA SER A 42 -13.81 10.73 -10.75
C SER A 42 -14.45 9.62 -11.62
N PRO A 43 -15.76 9.72 -11.97
CA PRO A 43 -16.43 8.69 -12.76
C PRO A 43 -16.08 8.77 -14.25
N GLN A 44 -15.52 9.91 -14.69
CA GLN A 44 -15.15 10.17 -16.07
C GLN A 44 -13.71 9.79 -16.38
N SER A 45 -13.00 9.23 -15.41
CA SER A 45 -11.56 9.06 -15.47
C SER A 45 -11.22 7.62 -15.78
N GLU A 46 -11.11 7.32 -17.08
CA GLU A 46 -10.05 6.40 -17.53
C GLU A 46 -8.65 6.94 -17.16
N ALA A 47 -8.54 8.20 -16.72
CA ALA A 47 -7.30 8.72 -16.15
C ALA A 47 -7.04 8.00 -14.82
N THR A 48 -6.28 6.94 -14.97
CA THR A 48 -5.70 6.11 -13.95
C THR A 48 -4.77 6.96 -13.08
N ILE A 49 -4.59 6.57 -11.83
CA ILE A 49 -3.50 7.14 -11.07
C ILE A 49 -2.21 6.61 -11.66
N THR A 50 -1.37 7.53 -12.14
CA THR A 50 -0.05 7.24 -12.67
C THR A 50 1.02 7.52 -11.64
N ASP A 51 2.21 6.96 -11.86
CA ASP A 51 3.38 7.21 -11.02
C ASP A 51 3.71 8.70 -10.94
N GLY A 52 3.66 9.42 -12.07
CA GLY A 52 3.88 10.86 -12.11
C GLY A 52 2.90 11.65 -11.24
N VAL A 53 1.63 11.21 -11.17
CA VAL A 53 0.62 11.88 -10.32
C VAL A 53 0.95 11.71 -8.85
N ILE A 54 1.36 10.52 -8.43
CA ILE A 54 1.74 10.28 -7.03
C ILE A 54 3.02 11.04 -6.70
N LYS A 55 4.05 10.95 -7.56
CA LYS A 55 5.30 11.73 -7.41
C LYS A 55 4.98 13.22 -7.22
N SER A 56 4.07 13.78 -8.03
CA SER A 56 3.63 15.18 -7.92
C SER A 56 2.94 15.49 -6.58
N LEU A 57 2.02 14.64 -6.13
CA LEU A 57 1.29 14.84 -4.87
C LEU A 57 2.23 14.75 -3.67
N VAL A 58 3.15 13.78 -3.69
CA VAL A 58 4.09 13.51 -2.60
C VAL A 58 5.20 14.57 -2.54
N GLN A 59 5.63 15.12 -3.67
CA GLN A 59 6.66 16.17 -3.74
C GLN A 59 6.28 17.44 -2.97
N SER A 60 5.00 17.65 -2.67
CA SER A 60 4.54 18.70 -1.75
C SER A 60 5.07 18.53 -0.32
N GLY A 61 5.42 17.32 0.10
CA GLY A 61 5.91 16.97 1.44
C GLY A 61 4.88 17.05 2.57
N VAL A 62 3.67 17.53 2.29
CA VAL A 62 2.67 17.87 3.32
C VAL A 62 1.42 17.00 3.28
N ALA A 63 1.29 16.07 2.34
CA ALA A 63 0.11 15.21 2.23
C ALA A 63 -0.03 14.30 3.47
N SER A 64 -1.05 14.57 4.28
CA SER A 64 -1.40 13.78 5.47
C SER A 64 -2.35 12.62 5.15
N ARG A 65 -3.00 12.68 3.98
CA ARG A 65 -4.01 11.73 3.55
C ARG A 65 -3.90 11.52 2.04
N LEU A 66 -3.76 10.28 1.62
CA LEU A 66 -3.73 9.90 0.21
C LEU A 66 -4.81 8.85 -0.08
N VAL A 67 -5.52 9.05 -1.17
CA VAL A 67 -6.47 8.08 -1.71
C VAL A 67 -6.02 7.77 -3.13
N LEU A 68 -5.60 6.53 -3.33
CA LEU A 68 -5.08 6.01 -4.58
C LEU A 68 -6.01 4.94 -5.11
N LYS A 69 -6.52 5.14 -6.32
CA LYS A 69 -7.40 4.21 -7.01
C LYS A 69 -6.70 3.62 -8.23
N GLY A 70 -6.63 2.31 -8.30
CA GLY A 70 -6.18 1.55 -9.48
C GLY A 70 -7.29 1.45 -10.52
N THR A 71 -7.04 0.64 -11.55
CA THR A 71 -8.03 0.37 -12.58
C THR A 71 -8.36 -1.10 -12.70
N ASP A 72 -9.66 -1.40 -12.65
CA ASP A 72 -10.23 -2.69 -13.02
C ASP A 72 -10.28 -2.87 -14.55
N THR A 73 -9.24 -2.47 -15.28
CA THR A 73 -9.20 -2.70 -16.72
C THR A 73 -9.14 -4.21 -16.97
N PRO A 74 -10.17 -4.83 -17.55
CA PRO A 74 -10.11 -6.23 -17.92
C PRO A 74 -8.94 -6.40 -18.90
N LEU A 75 -8.11 -7.41 -18.63
CA LEU A 75 -7.08 -7.91 -19.53
C LEU A 75 -7.72 -8.32 -20.86
N GLU A 76 -7.97 -7.37 -21.76
CA GLU A 76 -8.19 -7.72 -23.16
C GLU A 76 -6.82 -8.06 -23.75
N ASP A 77 -6.65 -9.33 -24.02
CA ASP A 77 -5.42 -10.06 -24.37
C ASP A 77 -4.88 -9.70 -25.78
N ASP A 78 -5.05 -8.44 -26.20
CA ASP A 78 -4.63 -7.94 -27.52
C ASP A 78 -3.12 -7.63 -27.55
N CYS A 79 -2.31 -8.56 -27.03
CA CYS A 79 -0.86 -8.53 -27.04
C CYS A 79 -0.31 -8.97 -28.40
N ASN A 80 -0.60 -8.21 -29.46
CA ASN A 80 0.12 -8.31 -30.75
C ASN A 80 0.88 -7.02 -31.09
N GLY A 81 1.05 -6.13 -30.12
CA GLY A 81 1.80 -4.89 -30.26
C GLY A 81 3.31 -5.12 -30.19
N ASN A 82 3.99 -4.84 -31.28
CA ASN A 82 5.44 -4.83 -31.41
C ASN A 82 6.05 -3.86 -30.37
N GLU A 83 6.75 -4.37 -29.35
CA GLU A 83 7.54 -3.59 -28.38
C GLU A 83 8.68 -2.86 -29.13
N GLY A 84 8.35 -1.73 -29.74
CA GLY A 84 9.38 -0.78 -30.16
C GLY A 84 10.02 -0.21 -28.91
N ASN A 85 11.35 -0.15 -28.88
CA ASN A 85 12.12 0.52 -27.82
C ASN A 85 11.54 1.93 -27.59
N ILE A 86 10.71 2.07 -26.57
CA ILE A 86 10.25 3.35 -26.06
C ILE A 86 11.40 3.83 -25.17
N ASP A 87 11.95 5.01 -25.47
CA ASP A 87 12.98 5.63 -24.66
C ASP A 87 12.45 5.77 -23.21
N ASP A 88 13.22 5.31 -22.22
CA ASP A 88 12.86 5.19 -20.79
C ASP A 88 12.54 6.54 -20.08
N ASP A 89 12.43 7.64 -20.81
CA ASP A 89 12.28 8.99 -20.28
C ASP A 89 10.81 9.42 -20.02
N GLU A 90 9.80 8.63 -20.41
CA GLU A 90 8.36 8.96 -20.21
C GLU A 90 7.67 8.18 -19.07
N ASP A 91 8.40 8.00 -17.98
CA ASP A 91 8.03 7.17 -16.82
C ASP A 91 6.79 7.67 -16.02
N ASP A 92 6.26 8.86 -16.36
CA ASP A 92 5.22 9.56 -15.59
C ASP A 92 3.79 9.14 -15.92
N THR A 93 3.58 8.50 -17.07
CA THR A 93 2.26 8.10 -17.56
C THR A 93 1.91 6.65 -17.21
N HIS A 94 2.87 5.88 -16.69
CA HIS A 94 2.65 4.51 -16.27
C HIS A 94 1.61 4.44 -15.16
N LEU A 95 0.73 3.45 -15.26
CA LEU A 95 -0.17 3.05 -14.19
C LEU A 95 0.61 2.87 -12.89
N LEU A 96 -0.06 3.12 -11.77
CA LEU A 96 0.53 2.98 -10.44
C LEU A 96 1.36 1.70 -10.30
N SER A 97 2.67 1.86 -10.17
CA SER A 97 3.67 0.81 -10.03
C SER A 97 4.31 0.83 -8.64
N ASP A 98 5.23 -0.10 -8.38
CA ASP A 98 6.08 -0.04 -7.20
C ASP A 98 6.85 1.27 -7.10
N VAL A 99 7.32 1.84 -8.22
CA VAL A 99 8.08 3.10 -8.24
C VAL A 99 7.20 4.26 -7.80
N GLY A 100 5.98 4.36 -8.32
CA GLY A 100 5.00 5.35 -7.90
C GLY A 100 4.62 5.21 -6.43
N LEU A 101 4.34 4.00 -5.96
CA LEU A 101 3.99 3.76 -4.56
C LEU A 101 5.17 4.10 -3.62
N LEU A 102 6.39 3.68 -3.96
CA LEU A 102 7.60 3.97 -3.19
C LEU A 102 8.03 5.44 -3.25
N SER A 103 7.42 6.27 -4.10
CA SER A 103 7.60 7.72 -4.05
C SER A 103 7.03 8.33 -2.76
N ILE A 104 6.05 7.67 -2.12
CA ILE A 104 5.44 8.08 -0.83
C ILE A 104 6.47 8.04 0.31
N CYS A 105 7.39 7.08 0.26
CA CYS A 105 8.42 6.87 1.28
C CYS A 105 9.24 8.16 1.46
N PRO A 106 9.40 8.67 2.69
CA PRO A 106 10.35 9.73 2.99
C PRO A 106 11.75 9.36 2.50
N ARG A 107 12.27 10.13 1.55
CA ARG A 107 13.65 10.04 1.08
C ARG A 107 14.44 11.20 1.63
N ILE A 108 15.64 10.88 2.08
CA ILE A 108 16.70 11.87 2.19
C ILE A 108 17.29 11.96 0.80
N GLN A 109 17.09 13.09 0.14
CA GLN A 109 17.90 13.39 -1.02
C GLN A 109 19.32 13.57 -0.52
N SER A 110 20.24 12.68 -0.91
CA SER A 110 21.64 13.07 -0.87
C SER A 110 21.73 14.28 -1.81
N ASN A 111 22.10 15.44 -1.27
CA ASN A 111 22.49 16.54 -2.13
C ASN A 111 23.63 15.97 -2.96
N HIS A 112 23.34 15.68 -4.22
CA HIS A 112 24.33 15.30 -5.19
C HIS A 112 25.19 16.55 -5.36
N VAL A 113 26.18 16.72 -4.47
CA VAL A 113 27.29 17.62 -4.69
C VAL A 113 27.93 17.04 -5.94
N ASP A 114 27.71 17.69 -7.08
CA ASP A 114 28.25 17.37 -8.40
C ASP A 114 29.70 16.93 -8.29
N SER A 115 29.90 15.64 -8.02
CA SER A 115 31.20 15.02 -7.94
C SER A 115 31.51 14.63 -9.37
N THR A 116 31.83 15.67 -10.14
CA THR A 116 32.56 15.60 -11.39
C THR A 116 33.94 15.03 -11.09
N THR A 117 34.01 13.74 -10.78
CA THR A 117 35.25 12.97 -10.79
C THR A 117 35.10 11.87 -11.81
N THR A 118 35.35 12.28 -13.05
CA THR A 118 35.76 11.44 -14.17
C THR A 118 36.92 10.53 -13.75
N PHE A 119 36.68 9.24 -13.51
CA PHE A 119 37.73 8.21 -13.58
C PHE A 119 37.15 6.87 -14.04
N ASN A 120 37.29 6.65 -15.35
CA ASN A 120 37.65 5.43 -16.09
C ASN A 120 37.31 4.03 -15.56
N ASP A 121 36.74 3.26 -16.50
CA ASP A 121 37.05 1.88 -16.87
C ASP A 121 37.27 0.85 -15.73
N ASP A 122 36.28 -0.02 -15.47
CA ASP A 122 36.55 -1.48 -15.41
C ASP A 122 35.27 -2.33 -15.37
N ASP A 123 35.45 -3.58 -15.78
CA ASP A 123 34.49 -4.56 -16.27
C ASP A 123 33.41 -5.08 -15.29
N GLY A 124 32.23 -5.37 -15.85
CA GLY A 124 31.58 -6.68 -15.69
C GLY A 124 30.68 -6.94 -14.48
N ASP A 125 29.39 -7.12 -14.83
CA ASP A 125 28.42 -8.04 -14.21
C ASP A 125 27.54 -7.56 -13.04
N ASP A 126 26.31 -8.08 -13.04
CA ASP A 126 25.20 -7.93 -12.07
C ASP A 126 24.30 -6.68 -12.12
N SER A 127 23.50 -6.58 -13.19
CA SER A 127 22.46 -5.57 -13.43
C SER A 127 21.12 -5.81 -12.69
N ASN A 128 21.09 -6.22 -11.41
CA ASN A 128 19.80 -6.51 -10.74
C ASN A 128 19.62 -6.07 -9.28
N SER A 129 20.35 -5.05 -8.80
CA SER A 129 20.36 -4.63 -7.39
C SER A 129 19.92 -3.17 -7.14
N SER A 130 19.04 -2.59 -7.97
CA SER A 130 18.59 -1.20 -7.80
C SER A 130 17.65 -1.00 -6.59
N CYS A 131 16.92 -2.04 -6.15
CA CYS A 131 15.94 -1.94 -5.07
C CYS A 131 16.52 -1.92 -3.64
N ASP A 132 17.81 -2.24 -3.47
CA ASP A 132 18.44 -2.38 -2.15
C ASP A 132 19.06 -1.07 -1.62
N ASN A 133 19.24 -0.05 -2.46
CA ASN A 133 19.87 1.22 -2.06
C ASN A 133 18.93 2.22 -1.34
N TRP A 134 17.75 1.78 -0.88
CA TRP A 134 16.73 2.67 -0.33
C TRP A 134 16.84 2.90 1.19
N GLU A 135 17.74 2.21 1.88
CA GLU A 135 17.80 2.21 3.35
C GLU A 135 18.86 3.14 3.94
N THR A 136 19.63 3.88 3.14
CA THR A 136 20.72 4.73 3.66
C THR A 136 20.21 6.12 4.06
N ILE A 137 19.84 6.25 5.33
CA ILE A 137 19.31 7.46 5.96
C ILE A 137 20.47 8.39 6.40
N VAL A 138 20.64 9.55 5.75
CA VAL A 138 21.54 10.65 6.19
C VAL A 138 20.71 11.84 6.70
N HIS A 139 20.99 12.37 7.90
CA HIS A 139 20.05 13.21 8.67
C HIS A 139 20.03 14.73 8.39
N ASP A 140 20.49 15.20 7.24
CA ASP A 140 20.35 16.61 6.86
C ASP A 140 20.05 16.67 5.36
N ILE A 141 19.06 17.49 4.96
CA ILE A 141 18.56 17.83 3.60
C ILE A 141 17.07 17.47 3.41
N ALA A 142 16.35 18.36 2.69
CA ALA A 142 14.90 18.35 2.48
C ALA A 142 14.33 16.94 2.26
N THR A 143 13.46 16.50 3.16
CA THR A 143 12.77 15.22 3.04
C THR A 143 11.69 15.33 1.96
N VAL A 144 11.88 14.63 0.85
CA VAL A 144 10.83 14.43 -0.15
C VAL A 144 10.07 13.16 0.24
N GLY A 145 8.77 13.26 0.50
CA GLY A 145 7.93 12.14 0.95
C GLY A 145 6.84 12.55 1.93
N CYS A 146 5.96 11.61 2.29
CA CYS A 146 4.83 11.89 3.18
C CYS A 146 5.12 11.49 4.64
N ILE A 147 6.03 12.23 5.31
CA ILE A 147 6.38 11.99 6.73
C ILE A 147 5.19 12.13 7.70
N HIS A 148 4.14 12.83 7.28
CA HIS A 148 2.92 13.08 8.05
C HIS A 148 1.72 12.26 7.56
N LEU A 149 1.95 11.21 6.77
CA LEU A 149 0.88 10.36 6.27
C LEU A 149 0.20 9.64 7.43
N THR A 150 -1.04 10.03 7.72
CA THR A 150 -1.88 9.40 8.75
C THR A 150 -2.96 8.51 8.15
N ARG A 151 -3.28 8.71 6.87
CA ARG A 151 -4.30 7.93 6.14
C ARG A 151 -3.83 7.58 4.74
N LEU A 152 -3.82 6.29 4.45
CA LEU A 152 -3.55 5.76 3.11
C LEU A 152 -4.72 4.87 2.69
N GLU A 153 -5.36 5.20 1.59
CA GLU A 153 -6.37 4.36 0.97
C GLU A 153 -5.89 3.89 -0.40
N LEU A 154 -5.73 2.59 -0.54
CA LEU A 154 -5.53 1.89 -1.79
C LEU A 154 -6.87 1.26 -2.17
N ILE A 155 -7.35 1.56 -3.37
CA ILE A 155 -8.67 1.17 -3.86
C ILE A 155 -8.51 0.48 -5.22
N ASP A 156 -8.96 -0.76 -5.37
CA ASP A 156 -8.97 -1.49 -6.64
C ASP A 156 -7.58 -1.53 -7.32
N ILE A 157 -6.51 -1.62 -6.52
CA ILE A 157 -5.12 -1.71 -7.02
C ILE A 157 -4.75 -3.21 -7.16
N PRO A 158 -4.42 -3.70 -8.36
CA PRO A 158 -4.04 -5.09 -8.58
C PRO A 158 -2.63 -5.41 -8.04
N LEU A 159 -2.34 -6.70 -7.87
CA LEU A 159 -1.00 -7.18 -7.59
C LEU A 159 -0.13 -7.16 -8.85
N HIS A 160 1.11 -6.72 -8.70
CA HIS A 160 2.12 -6.80 -9.77
C HIS A 160 2.57 -8.26 -9.99
N THR A 161 2.43 -8.75 -11.23
CA THR A 161 2.90 -10.08 -11.64
C THR A 161 4.28 -10.00 -12.28
N ALA A 162 5.32 -10.45 -11.57
CA ALA A 162 6.68 -10.51 -12.10
C ALA A 162 6.84 -11.31 -13.41
N SER A 163 5.87 -12.18 -13.72
CA SER A 163 5.91 -13.07 -14.90
C SER A 163 5.35 -12.45 -16.17
N SER A 164 4.81 -11.23 -16.12
CA SER A 164 4.19 -10.61 -17.28
C SER A 164 5.02 -9.41 -17.71
N ASN A 165 5.65 -9.49 -18.89
CA ASN A 165 6.24 -8.33 -19.57
C ASN A 165 5.21 -7.22 -19.86
N SER A 166 3.93 -7.51 -19.65
CA SER A 166 2.86 -6.55 -19.80
C SER A 166 2.91 -5.50 -18.68
N SER A 167 2.95 -4.23 -19.06
CA SER A 167 2.88 -3.02 -18.23
C SER A 167 1.53 -2.84 -17.50
N LEU A 168 0.84 -3.94 -17.18
CA LEU A 168 -0.33 -3.89 -16.33
C LEU A 168 0.15 -3.44 -14.96
N GLY A 169 -0.13 -2.16 -14.66
CA GLY A 169 0.16 -1.55 -13.38
C GLY A 169 -0.39 -2.38 -12.23
N GLY A 170 0.07 -2.04 -11.03
CA GLY A 170 -0.12 -2.81 -9.83
C GLY A 170 1.06 -2.63 -8.92
N ILE A 171 0.91 -3.11 -7.69
CA ILE A 171 1.96 -2.99 -6.68
C ILE A 171 2.32 -4.38 -6.15
N SER A 172 3.58 -4.58 -5.79
CA SER A 172 4.04 -5.73 -5.05
C SER A 172 3.71 -5.56 -3.57
N ILE A 173 3.59 -6.71 -2.88
CA ILE A 173 3.45 -6.73 -1.42
C ILE A 173 4.69 -6.15 -0.74
N ASP A 174 5.87 -6.29 -1.33
CA ASP A 174 7.12 -5.75 -0.80
C ASP A 174 7.16 -4.22 -0.86
N ALA A 175 6.74 -3.61 -1.97
CA ALA A 175 6.62 -2.17 -2.08
C ALA A 175 5.62 -1.61 -1.05
N LEU A 176 4.47 -2.26 -0.89
CA LEU A 176 3.50 -1.90 0.16
C LEU A 176 4.14 -2.02 1.55
N ARG A 177 4.80 -3.14 1.86
CA ARG A 177 5.45 -3.36 3.17
C ARG A 177 6.48 -2.27 3.46
N LYS A 178 7.24 -1.84 2.46
CA LYS A 178 8.24 -0.76 2.56
C LYS A 178 7.58 0.60 2.83
N VAL A 179 6.47 0.93 2.17
CA VAL A 179 5.70 2.15 2.50
C VAL A 179 5.18 2.10 3.93
N LEU A 180 4.59 0.98 4.35
CA LEU A 180 4.05 0.86 5.71
C LEU A 180 5.14 0.95 6.78
N ARG A 181 6.33 0.37 6.52
CA ARG A 181 7.49 0.46 7.42
C ARG A 181 8.04 1.88 7.53
N THR A 182 8.04 2.64 6.44
CA THR A 182 8.57 4.02 6.42
C THR A 182 7.56 5.07 6.87
N CYS A 183 6.27 4.71 6.92
CA CYS A 183 5.17 5.57 7.36
C CYS A 183 4.46 5.01 8.61
N PRO A 184 5.15 4.88 9.76
CA PRO A 184 4.57 4.28 10.97
C PRO A 184 3.42 5.10 11.58
N GLY A 185 3.30 6.38 11.19
CA GLY A 185 2.23 7.28 11.64
C GLY A 185 0.85 7.03 10.99
N ILE A 186 0.74 6.04 10.09
CA ILE A 186 -0.54 5.67 9.49
C ILE A 186 -1.47 5.10 10.57
N THR A 187 -2.57 5.81 10.78
CA THR A 187 -3.66 5.41 11.69
C THR A 187 -4.86 4.84 10.94
N HIS A 188 -4.97 5.11 9.64
CA HIS A 188 -6.06 4.65 8.78
C HIS A 188 -5.47 4.02 7.51
N LEU A 189 -5.64 2.71 7.37
CA LEU A 189 -5.24 1.97 6.16
C LEU A 189 -6.48 1.37 5.51
N SER A 190 -6.66 1.61 4.21
CA SER A 190 -7.67 0.94 3.39
C SER A 190 -6.98 0.21 2.25
N LEU A 191 -7.34 -1.06 2.05
CA LEU A 191 -6.92 -1.91 0.92
C LEU A 191 -8.15 -2.38 0.13
N SER A 192 -9.19 -1.54 0.05
CA SER A 192 -10.49 -1.89 -0.51
C SER A 192 -10.38 -2.39 -1.95
N GLY A 193 -10.82 -3.60 -2.25
CA GLY A 193 -10.79 -4.18 -3.60
C GLY A 193 -9.39 -4.45 -4.14
N CYS A 194 -8.33 -4.18 -3.37
CA CYS A 194 -6.96 -4.46 -3.78
C CYS A 194 -6.75 -5.96 -3.99
N PHE A 195 -5.86 -6.27 -4.94
CA PHE A 195 -5.37 -7.63 -5.22
C PHE A 195 -6.46 -8.60 -5.72
N SER A 196 -7.52 -8.06 -6.33
CA SER A 196 -8.64 -8.83 -6.88
C SER A 196 -8.21 -9.83 -7.96
N ASN A 197 -7.11 -9.53 -8.67
CA ASN A 197 -6.51 -10.39 -9.70
C ASN A 197 -5.83 -11.65 -9.15
N CYS A 198 -5.74 -11.83 -7.82
CA CYS A 198 -4.95 -12.92 -7.23
C CYS A 198 -5.39 -14.34 -7.63
N HIS A 199 -6.65 -14.50 -8.05
CA HIS A 199 -7.21 -15.80 -8.45
C HIS A 199 -6.95 -16.16 -9.91
N GLN A 200 -6.44 -15.24 -10.72
CA GLN A 200 -6.29 -15.43 -12.16
C GLN A 200 -5.02 -16.21 -12.53
N ASN A 201 -4.02 -16.25 -11.65
CA ASN A 201 -2.75 -16.90 -11.90
C ASN A 201 -2.27 -17.72 -10.70
N THR A 202 -1.75 -18.92 -10.93
CA THR A 202 -1.21 -19.77 -9.85
C THR A 202 -0.04 -19.11 -9.10
N SER A 203 0.78 -18.30 -9.79
CA SER A 203 1.84 -17.51 -9.14
C SER A 203 1.28 -16.43 -8.19
N LEU A 204 0.08 -15.94 -8.46
CA LEU A 204 -0.58 -14.96 -7.60
C LEU A 204 -1.22 -15.59 -6.36
N ILE A 205 -1.38 -16.92 -6.31
CA ILE A 205 -1.84 -17.62 -5.09
C ILE A 205 -0.78 -17.50 -4.00
N GLU A 206 0.51 -17.57 -4.36
CA GLU A 206 1.62 -17.34 -3.42
C GLU A 206 1.60 -15.89 -2.92
N GLN A 207 1.34 -14.92 -3.79
CA GLN A 207 1.19 -13.52 -3.36
C GLN A 207 -0.07 -13.28 -2.51
N ALA A 208 -1.16 -14.00 -2.74
CA ALA A 208 -2.32 -13.96 -1.84
C ALA A 208 -1.98 -14.52 -0.45
N HIS A 209 -1.12 -15.54 -0.38
CA HIS A 209 -0.59 -16.02 0.88
C HIS A 209 0.31 -14.97 1.55
N GLU A 210 1.16 -14.27 0.79
CA GLU A 210 1.94 -13.14 1.31
C GLU A 210 1.08 -11.97 1.79
N ALA A 211 -0.03 -11.66 1.11
CA ALA A 211 -0.98 -10.66 1.54
C ALA A 211 -1.68 -11.08 2.85
N ASN A 212 -2.05 -12.35 2.98
CA ASN A 212 -2.54 -12.90 4.26
C ASN A 212 -1.48 -12.86 5.35
N MET A 213 -0.21 -13.09 5.01
CA MET A 213 0.91 -12.91 5.94
C MET A 213 1.17 -11.44 6.28
N LEU A 214 0.90 -10.50 5.38
CA LEU A 214 0.95 -9.08 5.70
C LEU A 214 -0.09 -8.74 6.78
N ILE A 215 -1.32 -9.25 6.66
CA ILE A 215 -2.38 -9.04 7.66
C ILE A 215 -2.08 -9.80 8.96
N GLY A 216 -1.90 -11.10 8.90
CA GLY A 216 -1.77 -11.96 10.07
C GLY A 216 -0.36 -12.01 10.66
N GLY A 217 0.67 -11.64 9.92
CA GLY A 217 2.08 -11.90 10.25
C GLY A 217 2.41 -13.39 10.33
N SER A 218 3.69 -13.72 10.44
CA SER A 218 4.11 -15.09 10.77
C SER A 218 3.88 -15.40 12.26
N PHE A 219 3.59 -16.66 12.60
CA PHE A 219 3.63 -17.15 13.97
C PHE A 219 4.98 -17.80 14.27
N SER A 220 5.63 -17.41 15.37
CA SER A 220 6.75 -18.17 15.93
C SER A 220 6.17 -19.32 16.78
N SER A 221 6.48 -20.56 16.44
CA SER A 221 5.85 -21.80 16.89
C SER A 221 6.09 -22.20 18.35
N THR A 222 6.43 -21.27 19.24
CA THR A 222 6.95 -21.64 20.58
C THR A 222 5.89 -21.81 21.67
N SER A 223 4.59 -21.53 21.48
CA SER A 223 3.63 -21.61 22.61
C SER A 223 2.12 -21.83 22.38
N THR A 224 1.63 -22.28 21.20
CA THR A 224 0.20 -22.69 21.07
C THR A 224 0.00 -23.91 20.17
N PRO A 225 -0.80 -24.93 20.58
CA PRO A 225 -0.95 -26.16 19.80
C PRO A 225 -2.00 -26.06 18.67
N GLN A 226 -1.58 -26.50 17.48
CA GLN A 226 -2.35 -27.19 16.42
C GLN A 226 -3.20 -26.45 15.38
N LEU A 227 -3.46 -25.13 15.45
CA LEU A 227 -4.29 -24.48 14.39
C LEU A 227 -3.49 -23.70 13.33
N PHE A 228 -2.19 -23.44 13.54
CA PHE A 228 -1.44 -22.49 12.71
C PHE A 228 -0.09 -23.00 12.16
N ASP A 229 0.18 -24.31 12.25
CA ASP A 229 1.41 -24.91 11.68
C ASP A 229 1.51 -24.77 10.15
N GLN A 230 0.47 -24.26 9.48
CA GLN A 230 0.40 -24.14 8.03
C GLN A 230 1.02 -22.85 7.45
N PHE A 231 1.34 -21.85 8.28
CA PHE A 231 1.89 -20.55 7.84
C PHE A 231 3.41 -20.41 8.07
N ARG A 232 4.18 -21.49 7.90
CA ARG A 232 5.64 -21.45 8.07
C ARG A 232 6.30 -20.85 6.83
N CYS A 233 6.88 -19.65 6.98
CA CYS A 233 7.96 -19.21 6.10
C CYS A 233 9.22 -20.01 6.44
N ASN A 234 9.84 -20.61 5.42
CA ASN A 234 11.02 -21.47 5.59
C ASN A 234 12.33 -20.68 5.75
N ASP A 235 12.31 -19.37 5.56
CA ASP A 235 13.47 -18.50 5.79
C ASP A 235 13.36 -17.81 7.16
N GLY A 236 14.47 -17.78 7.89
CA GLY A 236 14.57 -17.30 9.27
C GLY A 236 14.24 -15.82 9.50
N ASP A 237 13.80 -15.11 8.46
CA ASP A 237 13.33 -13.73 8.54
C ASP A 237 11.86 -13.69 8.93
N LYS A 238 11.61 -13.26 10.17
CA LYS A 238 10.26 -13.07 10.69
C LYS A 238 9.57 -11.98 9.85
N VAL A 239 8.63 -12.39 9.00
CA VAL A 239 7.82 -11.43 8.23
C VAL A 239 6.92 -10.65 9.19
N SER A 240 7.17 -9.34 9.27
CA SER A 240 6.38 -8.40 10.06
C SER A 240 4.96 -8.29 9.49
N GLY A 241 3.97 -8.53 10.33
CA GLY A 241 2.56 -8.26 10.02
C GLY A 241 2.20 -6.78 10.18
N LEU A 242 0.98 -6.41 9.83
CA LEU A 242 0.45 -5.05 10.02
C LEU A 242 0.53 -4.59 11.49
N ASP A 243 0.39 -5.53 12.44
CA ASP A 243 0.53 -5.26 13.87
C ASP A 243 1.97 -4.87 14.26
N ASP A 244 2.98 -5.37 13.57
CA ASP A 244 4.36 -4.96 13.78
C ASP A 244 4.68 -3.65 13.02
N LEU A 245 4.13 -3.51 11.80
CA LEU A 245 4.44 -2.38 10.90
C LEU A 245 3.72 -1.08 11.30
N LEU A 246 2.48 -1.17 11.78
CA LEU A 246 1.62 -0.03 12.11
C LEU A 246 1.18 -0.11 13.59
N PRO A 247 2.05 0.27 14.54
CA PRO A 247 1.74 0.28 15.97
C PRO A 247 0.51 1.11 16.32
N ASP A 248 0.26 2.21 15.60
CA ASP A 248 -0.81 3.16 15.90
C ASP A 248 -2.05 2.99 15.00
N LEU A 249 -2.17 1.88 14.27
CA LEU A 249 -3.29 1.61 13.39
C LEU A 249 -4.62 1.59 14.16
N ARG A 250 -5.57 2.43 13.74
CA ARG A 250 -6.91 2.58 14.33
C ARG A 250 -8.02 2.07 13.46
N VAL A 251 -7.92 2.31 12.15
CA VAL A 251 -8.93 1.91 11.19
C VAL A 251 -8.26 1.08 10.10
N LEU A 252 -8.79 -0.13 9.91
CA LEU A 252 -8.39 -1.01 8.82
C LEU A 252 -9.60 -1.33 7.94
N ASP A 253 -9.56 -0.89 6.69
CA ASP A 253 -10.59 -1.21 5.71
C ASP A 253 -10.09 -2.28 4.74
N LEU A 254 -10.69 -3.47 4.80
CA LEU A 254 -10.43 -4.62 3.94
C LEU A 254 -11.66 -4.95 3.09
N SER A 255 -12.45 -3.93 2.73
CA SER A 255 -13.64 -4.13 1.90
C SER A 255 -13.30 -4.79 0.57
N TYR A 256 -14.12 -5.70 0.10
CA TYR A 256 -13.99 -6.36 -1.21
C TYR A 256 -12.66 -7.11 -1.43
N CYS A 257 -11.91 -7.41 -0.36
CA CYS A 257 -10.69 -8.21 -0.42
C CYS A 257 -11.03 -9.72 -0.50
N ASN A 258 -11.12 -10.27 -1.71
CA ASN A 258 -11.41 -11.69 -1.95
C ASN A 258 -10.30 -12.66 -1.49
N TRP A 259 -9.06 -12.18 -1.41
CA TRP A 259 -7.89 -12.93 -0.92
C TRP A 259 -7.85 -13.07 0.61
N LEU A 260 -8.64 -12.29 1.35
CA LEU A 260 -8.61 -12.27 2.81
C LEU A 260 -9.19 -13.58 3.36
N THR A 261 -8.38 -14.31 4.12
CA THR A 261 -8.81 -15.54 4.78
C THR A 261 -9.33 -15.29 6.19
N LEU A 262 -10.21 -16.19 6.63
CA LEU A 262 -10.77 -16.20 7.98
C LEU A 262 -9.67 -16.23 9.05
N ASP A 263 -8.66 -17.06 8.85
CA ASP A 263 -7.62 -17.30 9.85
C ASP A 263 -6.60 -16.16 9.92
N ALA A 264 -6.27 -15.53 8.79
CA ALA A 264 -5.46 -14.31 8.78
C ALA A 264 -6.14 -13.17 9.55
N LEU A 265 -7.44 -12.96 9.33
CA LEU A 265 -8.19 -11.93 10.05
C LEU A 265 -8.30 -12.24 11.56
N LYS A 266 -8.61 -13.48 11.95
CA LYS A 266 -8.63 -13.88 13.37
C LYS A 266 -7.28 -13.63 14.03
N LEU A 267 -6.20 -14.02 13.35
CA LEU A 267 -4.84 -13.87 13.82
C LEU A 267 -4.49 -12.40 14.04
N PHE A 268 -4.72 -11.56 13.04
CA PHE A 268 -4.48 -10.12 13.13
C PHE A 268 -5.22 -9.48 14.32
N LEU A 269 -6.51 -9.79 14.50
CA LEU A 269 -7.31 -9.28 15.61
C LEU A 269 -6.76 -9.71 16.97
N LEU A 270 -6.33 -10.97 17.10
CA LEU A 270 -5.73 -11.47 18.34
C LEU A 270 -4.39 -10.80 18.65
N LYS A 271 -3.54 -10.59 17.63
CA LYS A 271 -2.24 -9.90 17.77
C LYS A 271 -2.42 -8.45 18.21
N CYS A 272 -3.35 -7.72 17.58
CA CYS A 272 -3.68 -6.35 17.99
C CYS A 272 -4.05 -6.28 19.48
N LYS A 273 -4.91 -7.20 19.95
CA LYS A 273 -5.29 -7.22 21.38
C LYS A 273 -4.13 -7.60 22.31
N GLN A 274 -3.29 -8.56 21.92
CA GLN A 274 -2.12 -8.95 22.70
C GLN A 274 -1.18 -7.76 22.92
N ARG A 275 -1.00 -6.93 21.89
CA ARG A 275 -0.22 -5.69 21.98
C ARG A 275 -0.82 -4.67 22.95
N ASP A 276 -2.13 -4.44 22.88
CA ASP A 276 -2.83 -3.51 23.77
C ASP A 276 -2.66 -3.84 25.26
N ASN A 277 -2.64 -5.14 25.59
CA ASN A 277 -2.41 -5.62 26.96
C ASN A 277 -1.00 -5.28 27.48
N GLY A 278 -0.01 -5.12 26.58
CA GLY A 278 1.35 -4.70 26.93
C GLY A 278 1.51 -3.19 27.08
N MET A 279 0.74 -2.40 26.34
CA MET A 279 0.85 -0.93 26.27
C MET A 279 -0.28 -0.22 27.02
N GLN A 280 -0.30 -0.29 28.35
CA GLN A 280 -1.09 0.57 29.27
C GLN A 280 -2.56 0.92 28.85
N GLY A 281 -3.24 0.07 28.09
CA GLY A 281 -4.70 0.07 27.95
C GLY A 281 -5.34 1.01 26.93
N ILE A 282 -4.60 1.58 25.97
CA ILE A 282 -5.26 2.26 24.83
C ILE A 282 -5.30 1.29 23.66
N ALA A 283 -6.48 0.74 23.37
CA ALA A 283 -6.71 -0.05 22.18
C ALA A 283 -6.41 0.82 20.95
N THR A 284 -5.36 0.46 20.21
CA THR A 284 -4.98 1.25 19.03
C THR A 284 -5.98 0.97 17.92
N LEU A 285 -6.29 -0.30 17.64
CA LEU A 285 -7.24 -0.70 16.62
C LEU A 285 -8.68 -0.55 17.15
N GLN A 286 -9.47 0.25 16.44
CA GLN A 286 -10.84 0.60 16.83
C GLN A 286 -11.86 0.08 15.83
N HIS A 287 -11.51 0.04 14.55
CA HIS A 287 -12.45 -0.32 13.50
C HIS A 287 -11.81 -1.20 12.43
N VAL A 288 -12.52 -2.27 12.07
CA VAL A 288 -12.20 -3.12 10.93
C VAL A 288 -13.43 -3.21 10.03
N ASN A 289 -13.29 -2.79 8.78
CA ASN A 289 -14.36 -2.89 7.78
C ASN A 289 -14.08 -4.09 6.85
N ILE A 290 -15.07 -4.95 6.65
CA ILE A 290 -15.01 -6.15 5.80
C ILE A 290 -16.21 -6.22 4.84
N LEU A 291 -16.75 -5.07 4.43
CA LEU A 291 -17.83 -4.99 3.44
C LEU A 291 -17.44 -5.76 2.16
N GLY A 292 -18.33 -6.63 1.66
CA GLY A 292 -18.06 -7.41 0.43
C GLY A 292 -17.16 -8.64 0.60
N CYS A 293 -16.62 -8.89 1.80
CA CYS A 293 -15.86 -10.12 2.11
C CYS A 293 -16.80 -11.24 2.57
N ASP A 294 -17.75 -11.63 1.71
CA ASP A 294 -18.86 -12.52 2.09
C ASP A 294 -18.38 -13.92 2.49
N SER A 295 -17.22 -14.37 1.98
CA SER A 295 -16.58 -15.64 2.36
C SER A 295 -16.20 -15.70 3.86
N LEU A 296 -15.99 -14.54 4.50
CA LEU A 296 -15.66 -14.47 5.93
C LEU A 296 -16.89 -14.63 6.82
N ILE A 297 -18.07 -14.27 6.33
CA ILE A 297 -19.31 -14.22 7.12
C ILE A 297 -19.95 -15.61 7.21
N THR A 298 -19.24 -16.51 7.89
CA THR A 298 -19.72 -17.86 8.21
C THR A 298 -20.32 -17.90 9.62
N PRO A 299 -21.28 -18.78 9.91
CA PRO A 299 -21.81 -18.96 11.26
C PRO A 299 -20.71 -19.26 12.29
N SER A 300 -19.67 -20.00 11.90
CA SER A 300 -18.52 -20.32 12.75
C SER A 300 -17.68 -19.08 13.06
N PHE A 301 -17.47 -18.17 12.09
CA PHE A 301 -16.78 -16.90 12.34
C PHE A 301 -17.55 -16.00 13.28
N LEU A 302 -18.86 -15.84 13.04
CA LEU A 302 -19.71 -15.00 13.88
C LEU A 302 -19.78 -15.53 15.32
N HIS A 303 -19.88 -16.85 15.46
CA HIS A 303 -19.79 -17.51 16.77
C HIS A 303 -18.44 -17.19 17.44
N TRP A 304 -17.33 -17.34 16.71
CA TRP A 304 -15.99 -17.02 17.22
C TRP A 304 -15.86 -15.55 17.66
N ILE A 305 -16.35 -14.58 16.87
CA ILE A 305 -16.33 -13.16 17.25
C ILE A 305 -17.10 -12.95 18.55
N ASN A 306 -18.31 -13.49 18.65
CA ASN A 306 -19.17 -13.32 19.82
C ASN A 306 -18.52 -13.94 21.07
N GLU A 307 -17.94 -15.13 20.94
CA GLU A 307 -17.21 -15.79 22.02
C GLU A 307 -16.02 -14.93 22.49
N ARG A 308 -15.21 -14.39 21.56
CA ARG A 308 -14.07 -13.54 21.89
C ARG A 308 -14.46 -12.20 22.50
N ARG A 309 -15.56 -11.59 22.04
CA ARG A 309 -16.15 -10.39 22.65
C ARG A 309 -16.64 -10.67 24.08
N ASN A 310 -17.31 -11.79 24.32
CA ASN A 310 -17.75 -12.16 25.66
C ASN A 310 -16.58 -12.37 26.64
N LEU A 311 -15.39 -12.68 26.13
CA LEU A 311 -14.13 -12.79 26.90
C LEU A 311 -13.37 -11.47 27.02
N GLY A 312 -13.90 -10.36 26.48
CA GLY A 312 -13.22 -9.06 26.44
C GLY A 312 -12.02 -8.98 25.49
N LEU A 313 -11.76 -10.02 24.70
CA LEU A 313 -10.60 -10.11 23.80
C LEU A 313 -10.75 -9.24 22.55
N LEU A 314 -11.95 -8.77 22.25
CA LEU A 314 -12.21 -7.85 21.13
C LEU A 314 -12.91 -6.56 21.61
N ASP A 315 -12.85 -6.26 22.91
CA ASP A 315 -13.42 -5.03 23.46
C ASP A 315 -12.73 -3.81 22.84
N GLY A 316 -13.54 -2.88 22.34
CA GLY A 316 -13.09 -1.67 21.65
C GLY A 316 -12.93 -1.82 20.14
N ILE A 317 -12.94 -3.06 19.59
CA ILE A 317 -12.82 -3.30 18.15
C ILE A 317 -14.21 -3.49 17.53
N GLU A 318 -14.62 -2.50 16.75
CA GLU A 318 -15.81 -2.58 15.90
C GLU A 318 -15.47 -3.33 14.61
N LEU A 319 -16.25 -4.37 14.29
CA LEU A 319 -16.20 -5.02 12.99
C LEU A 319 -17.46 -4.63 12.22
N SER A 320 -17.29 -3.99 11.07
CA SER A 320 -18.38 -3.44 10.28
C SER A 320 -18.44 -4.03 8.87
N ARG A 321 -19.62 -3.89 8.26
CA ARG A 321 -19.87 -4.16 6.83
C ARG A 321 -20.39 -2.90 6.14
N GLN A 322 -20.02 -1.74 6.66
CA GLN A 322 -20.42 -0.44 6.12
C GLN A 322 -19.16 0.40 6.04
N ARG A 323 -18.90 0.96 4.87
CA ARG A 323 -17.76 1.86 4.71
C ARG A 323 -18.00 3.11 5.56
N GLN A 324 -17.10 3.36 6.51
CA GLN A 324 -17.09 4.61 7.25
C GLN A 324 -16.68 5.73 6.28
N THR A 325 -17.70 6.41 5.76
CA THR A 325 -17.53 7.50 4.80
C THR A 325 -17.47 8.80 5.56
N ARG A 326 -16.25 9.18 5.99
CA ARG A 326 -15.90 10.47 6.62
C ARG A 326 -16.44 10.62 8.06
N ASP A 327 -15.76 11.46 8.83
CA ASP A 327 -16.12 11.93 10.19
C ASP A 327 -15.33 11.36 11.39
N TYR A 328 -14.02 11.13 11.22
CA TYR A 328 -13.06 11.19 12.33
C TYR A 328 -11.92 12.14 12.00
#